data_AF-X1GF99-F1
#
_entry.id   AF-X1GF99-F1
#
_cell.length_a   1.000
_cell.length_b   1.000
_cell.length_c   1.000
_cell.angle_alpha   90.00
_cell.angle_beta   90.00
_cell.angle_gamma   90.00
#
_symmetry.space_group_name_H-M   'P 1'
#
loop_
_entity.id
_entity.type
_entity.pdbx_description
1 polymer ?
#
loop_
_entity_poly.entity_id
_entity_poly.type
_entity_poly.pdbx_seq_one_letter_code
_entity_poly.pdbx_strand_id
1 'polypeptide(L)' 'DVLTGIICSLIAQEADSFSAAIAGVYIHSLAGNLARDIKGERGMIAGDILSQVPQAFLNIEDTVISNM' A
#
# COMPACT_ATOMS: atom_id res chain seq x y z
N ASP A 1 -4.93 -1.35 11.48
CA ASP A 1 -5.23 -2.69 10.94
C ASP A 1 -4.60 -2.91 9.57
N VAL A 2 -5.05 -2.23 8.52
CA VAL A 2 -4.50 -2.41 7.16
C VAL A 2 -3.01 -2.11 7.08
N LEU A 3 -2.56 -0.93 7.57
CA LEU A 3 -1.13 -0.57 7.58
C LEU A 3 -0.27 -1.62 8.30
N THR A 4 -0.70 -2.05 9.49
CA THR A 4 -0.01 -3.09 10.26
C THR A 4 0.09 -4.40 9.48
N GLY A 5 -1.00 -4.83 8.83
CA GLY A 5 -1.01 -6.03 7.98
C GLY A 5 0.00 -5.94 6.83
N ILE A 6 0.08 -4.79 6.15
CA ILE A 6 1.06 -4.55 5.08
C ILE A 6 2.49 -4.66 5.64
N ILE A 7 2.82 -3.93 6.71
CA ILE A 7 4.16 -3.97 7.32
C ILE A 7 4.52 -5.40 7.75
N CYS A 8 3.61 -6.11 8.43
CA CYS A 8 3.83 -7.49 8.83
C CYS A 8 4.05 -8.42 7.64
N SER A 9 3.33 -8.26 6.53
CA SER A 9 3.54 -9.05 5.32
C SER A 9 4.90 -8.83 4.66
N LEU A 10 5.44 -7.60 4.73
CA LEU A 10 6.76 -7.28 4.20
C LEU A 10 7.86 -7.90 5.09
N ILE A 11 7.71 -7.80 6.41
CA ILE A 11 8.63 -8.46 7.36
C ILE A 11 8.59 -9.99 7.17
N ALA A 12 7.41 -10.56 6.95
CA ALA A 12 7.25 -11.99 6.67
C ALA A 12 7.91 -12.44 5.36
N GLN A 13 8.18 -11.49 4.44
CA GLN A 13 8.93 -11.69 3.21
C GLN A 13 10.40 -11.27 3.35
N GLU A 14 10.92 -11.30 4.58
CA GLU A 14 12.34 -11.09 4.92
C GLU A 14 12.83 -9.62 4.82
N ALA A 15 11.94 -8.63 4.68
CA ALA A 15 12.33 -7.24 4.84
C ALA A 15 12.67 -6.91 6.30
N ASP A 16 13.72 -6.12 6.54
CA ASP A 16 14.00 -5.60 7.88
C ASP A 16 12.88 -4.64 8.34
N SER A 17 12.73 -4.50 9.66
CA SER A 17 11.60 -3.74 10.22
C SER A 17 11.58 -2.27 9.80
N PHE A 18 12.73 -1.64 9.58
CA PHE A 18 12.79 -0.23 9.19
C PHE A 18 12.37 -0.06 7.72
N SER A 19 12.93 -0.87 6.82
CA SER A 19 12.56 -0.86 5.40
C SER A 19 11.08 -1.25 5.21
N ALA A 20 10.60 -2.26 5.93
CA ALA A 20 9.19 -2.67 5.90
C ALA A 20 8.25 -1.57 6.39
N ALA A 21 8.62 -0.81 7.42
CA ALA A 21 7.83 0.32 7.90
C ALA A 21 7.74 1.43 6.85
N ILE A 22 8.87 1.79 6.22
CA ILE A 22 8.91 2.81 5.16
C ILE A 22 8.04 2.39 3.97
N ALA A 23 8.30 1.20 3.41
CA ALA A 23 7.57 0.69 2.27
C ALA A 23 6.08 0.51 2.60
N GLY A 24 5.75 -0.03 3.78
CA GLY A 24 4.37 -0.24 4.20
C GLY A 24 3.57 1.06 4.34
N VAL A 25 4.15 2.12 4.88
CA VAL A 25 3.51 3.45 4.95
C VAL A 25 3.28 4.01 3.55
N TYR A 26 4.25 3.87 2.66
CA TYR A 26 4.12 4.33 1.28
C TYR A 26 3.00 3.59 0.55
N ILE A 27 3.02 2.25 0.58
CA ILE A 27 2.00 1.39 -0.06
C ILE A 27 0.61 1.68 0.50
N HIS A 28 0.47 1.83 1.82
CA HIS A 28 -0.80 2.16 2.45
C HIS A 28 -1.33 3.53 2.01
N SER A 29 -0.45 4.53 1.90
CA SER A 29 -0.81 5.86 1.43
C SER A 29 -1.20 5.86 -0.05
N LEU A 30 -0.49 5.10 -0.89
CA LEU A 30 -0.82 4.94 -2.29
C LEU A 30 -2.19 4.26 -2.47
N ALA A 31 -2.45 3.18 -1.74
CA ALA A 31 -3.77 2.54 -1.72
C ALA A 31 -4.88 3.50 -1.26
N GLY A 32 -4.59 4.36 -0.28
CA GLY A 32 -5.50 5.42 0.17
C GLY A 32 -5.82 6.44 -0.93
N ASN A 33 -4.81 6.87 -1.69
CA ASN A 33 -5.01 7.77 -2.84
C ASN A 33 -5.85 7.11 -3.94
N LEU A 34 -5.59 5.83 -4.26
CA LEU A 34 -6.40 5.09 -5.21
C LEU A 34 -7.86 4.96 -4.75
N ALA A 35 -8.07 4.68 -3.46
CA ALA A 35 -9.41 4.59 -2.88
C ALA A 35 -10.14 5.95 -2.89
N ARG A 36 -9.40 7.05 -2.67
CA ARG A 36 -9.92 8.41 -2.76
C ARG A 36 -10.44 8.71 -4.15
N ASP A 37 -9.73 8.30 -5.19
CA ASP A 37 -10.11 8.61 -6.57
C ASP A 37 -11.42 7.89 -6.98
N ILE A 38 -11.81 6.84 -6.25
CA ILE A 38 -13.07 6.10 -6.45
C ILE A 38 -14.19 6.65 -5.56
N LYS A 39 -13.92 6.89 -4.27
CA LYS A 39 -14.95 7.12 -3.24
C LYS A 39 -14.93 8.53 -2.62
N GLY A 40 -13.89 9.31 -2.89
CA GLY A 40 -13.58 10.53 -2.16
C GLY A 40 -12.98 10.26 -0.78
N GLU A 41 -12.58 11.33 -0.09
CA GLU A 41 -11.89 11.24 1.22
C GLU A 41 -12.87 11.06 2.39
N ARG A 42 -14.04 11.70 2.31
CA ARG A 42 -15.02 11.70 3.40
C ARG A 42 -15.86 10.42 3.35
N GLY A 43 -15.88 9.68 4.45
CA GLY A 43 -16.58 8.40 4.55
C GLY A 43 -15.79 7.20 4.02
N MET A 44 -14.52 7.40 3.65
CA MET A 44 -13.58 6.32 3.39
C MET A 44 -13.33 5.53 4.69
N ILE A 45 -13.42 4.21 4.60
CA ILE A 45 -13.14 3.29 5.69
C ILE A 45 -11.90 2.44 5.37
N ALA A 46 -11.35 1.77 6.39
CA ALA A 46 -10.17 0.93 6.21
C ALA A 46 -10.34 -0.16 5.14
N GLY A 47 -11.55 -0.72 4.99
CA GLY A 47 -11.85 -1.72 3.95
C GLY A 47 -11.74 -1.18 2.52
N ASP A 48 -12.03 0.11 2.31
CA ASP A 48 -11.87 0.74 1.00
C ASP A 48 -10.38 0.82 0.63
N ILE A 49 -9.53 1.21 1.58
CA ILE A 49 -8.06 1.23 1.39
C ILE A 49 -7.54 -0.18 1.13
N LEU A 50 -7.99 -1.16 1.93
CA LEU A 50 -7.59 -2.57 1.77
C LEU A 50 -7.88 -3.08 0.35
N SER A 51 -9.03 -2.71 -0.23
CA SER A 51 -9.41 -3.12 -1.58
C SER A 51 -8.44 -2.63 -2.67
N GLN A 52 -7.67 -1.58 -2.40
CA GLN A 52 -6.73 -0.96 -3.33
C GLN A 52 -5.27 -1.35 -3.07
N VAL A 53 -4.98 -2.12 -2.02
CA VAL A 53 -3.61 -2.57 -1.72
C VAL A 53 -2.99 -3.37 -2.89
N PRO A 54 -3.68 -4.33 -3.54
CA PRO A 54 -3.11 -5.04 -4.69
C PRO A 54 -2.75 -4.10 -5.84
N GLN A 55 -3.60 -3.12 -6.15
CA GLN A 55 -3.32 -2.15 -7.22
C GLN A 55 -2.14 -1.24 -6.88
N ALA A 56 -1.97 -0.88 -5.60
CA ALA A 56 -0.80 -0.12 -5.15
C ALA A 56 0.52 -0.87 -5.40
N PHE A 57 0.56 -2.19 -5.19
CA PHE A 57 1.74 -3.01 -5.53
C PHE A 57 2.02 -3.03 -7.04
N LEU A 58 1.00 -3.29 -7.87
CA LEU A 58 1.13 -3.30 -9.33
C LEU A 58 1.70 -1.97 -9.85
N ASN A 59 1.20 -0.82 -9.35
CA ASN A 59 1.71 0.49 -9.75
C ASN A 59 3.20 0.68 -9.44
N ILE A 60 3.70 0.12 -8.33
CA ILE A 60 5.11 0.21 -7.94
C ILE A 60 5.96 -0.69 -8.84
N GLU A 61 5.50 -1.92 -9.08
CA GLU A 61 6.19 -2.89 -9.95
C GLU A 61 6.30 -2.38 -11.39
N ASP A 62 5.21 -1.82 -11.94
CA ASP A 62 5.19 -1.20 -13.26
C ASP A 62 6.16 -0.02 -13.35
N THR A 63 6.22 0.81 -12.30
CA THR A 63 7.17 1.92 -12.22
C THR A 63 8.61 1.41 -12.26
N VAL A 64 8.93 0.33 -11.54
CA VAL A 64 10.28 -0.26 -11.56
C VAL A 64 10.62 -0.79 -12.95
N ILE A 65 9.73 -1.55 -13.58
CA ILE A 65 9.94 -2.10 -14.93
C ILE A 65 10.14 -0.98 -15.96
N SER A 66 9.35 0.10 -15.87
CA SER A 66 9.47 1.23 -16.80
C SER A 66 10.77 2.03 -16.67
N ASN A 67 11.46 1.92 -15.53
CA ASN A 67 12.71 2.61 -15.24
C ASN A 67 13.96 1.72 -15.43
N MET A 68 13.80 0.47 -15.87
CA MET A 68 14.88 -0.45 -16.27
C MET A 68 15.09 -0.42 -17.77
#